data_AF-A0A8J3W8B2-F1
#
_entry.id   AF-A0A8J3W8B2-F1
#
_cell.length_a   1.000
_cell.length_b   1.000
_cell.length_c   1.000
_cell.angle_alpha   90.00
_cell.angle_beta   90.00
_cell.angle_gamma   90.00
#
_symmetry.space_group_name_H-M   'P 1'
#
loop_
_entity.id
_entity.type
_entity.pdbx_description
1 polymer ?
#
loop_
_entity_poly.entity_id
_entity_poly.type
_entity_poly.pdbx_seq_one_letter_code
_entity_poly.pdbx_strand_id
1 'polypeptide(L)'
;MSEVTPVSEVRPASEVTTELAHVRARAAGPLALEADAPAPRGMIRLARGDGSGFALPAWPDGATPAVLEEYQVAPVQVERSGETRRVLAAALKCCWSDLTADPWPGAPAPVDDVLAAYRALIGRGDDLMRNWAVGALRRLHDSAWLVVGDGLVRLGPRCASWPAESHAQLRELVRRLPAPGAEAAGLDVLPTAGAAGTAASVTVPEAVDDDVLGPLDERRRAEVVAAFMAVEHAAEPVHEARFPALRDPALRRVLAELLQRRGRVLVPGREVWTSGYADDVAAEAGTAPGEAERAVLTLVLIHSVAIPRAEGVLPADSWSSPFPTQVEELRRHTMMPIGELEAALRALRHAGLLTQVKAGEEAGGYVPGPQFHRLTGRARRRLQEELILAAGPNTPLAAAVRAKRR
;
A
#
# COMPACT_ATOMS: atom_id res chain seq x y z
N MET A 1 -34.71 -10.09 19.68
CA MET A 1 -35.05 -9.53 18.36
C MET A 1 -33.77 -8.99 17.77
N SER A 2 -33.10 -9.81 16.96
CA SER A 2 -31.81 -9.48 16.38
C SER A 2 -32.02 -8.62 15.14
N GLU A 3 -31.61 -7.35 15.21
CA GLU A 3 -31.44 -6.51 14.03
C GLU A 3 -30.20 -7.01 13.28
N VAL A 4 -30.45 -7.70 12.18
CA VAL A 4 -29.45 -7.99 11.16
C VAL A 4 -29.10 -6.65 10.52
N THR A 5 -27.89 -6.16 10.79
CA THR A 5 -27.32 -5.01 10.07
C THR A 5 -27.13 -5.45 8.62
N PRO A 6 -27.62 -4.69 7.61
CA PRO A 6 -27.47 -5.11 6.22
C PRO A 6 -25.99 -5.09 5.84
N VAL A 7 -25.58 -6.12 5.10
CA VAL A 7 -24.29 -6.16 4.39
C VAL A 7 -24.27 -4.94 3.46
N SER A 8 -23.29 -4.06 3.66
CA SER A 8 -23.10 -2.85 2.87
C SER A 8 -23.10 -3.21 1.38
N GLU A 9 -24.14 -2.81 0.64
CA GLU A 9 -24.18 -2.94 -0.82
C GLU A 9 -22.95 -2.22 -1.40
N VAL A 10 -22.07 -2.99 -2.05
CA VAL A 10 -20.93 -2.44 -2.77
C VAL A 10 -21.49 -1.68 -3.96
N ARG A 11 -21.56 -0.35 -3.86
CA ARG A 11 -21.97 0.50 -4.98
C ARG A 11 -21.10 0.22 -6.21
N PRO A 12 -21.69 0.15 -7.42
CA PRO A 12 -20.94 -0.04 -8.65
C PRO A 12 -19.89 1.07 -8.82
N ALA A 13 -18.71 0.73 -9.35
CA ALA A 13 -17.58 1.66 -9.49
C ALA A 13 -17.92 2.95 -10.28
N SER A 14 -18.97 2.93 -11.11
CA SER A 14 -19.49 4.07 -11.86
C SER A 14 -20.18 5.15 -11.01
N GLU A 15 -20.62 4.82 -9.79
CA GLU A 15 -21.28 5.76 -8.85
C GLU A 15 -20.34 6.29 -7.77
N VAL A 16 -19.08 5.85 -7.78
CA VAL A 16 -18.06 6.21 -6.79
C VAL A 16 -17.38 7.50 -7.23
N THR A 17 -17.34 8.50 -6.35
CA THR A 17 -16.60 9.75 -6.62
C THR A 17 -15.12 9.45 -6.88
N THR A 18 -14.45 10.27 -7.67
CA THR A 18 -13.02 10.08 -7.99
C THR A 18 -12.17 9.96 -6.72
N GLU A 19 -12.45 10.79 -5.71
CA GLU A 19 -11.77 10.78 -4.43
C GLU A 19 -11.93 9.43 -3.73
N LEU A 20 -13.16 8.94 -3.63
CA LEU A 20 -13.48 7.67 -2.99
C LEU A 20 -12.86 6.49 -3.75
N ALA A 21 -12.85 6.56 -5.07
CA ALA A 21 -12.18 5.58 -5.92
C ALA A 21 -10.68 5.54 -5.61
N HIS A 22 -10.00 6.69 -5.57
CA HIS A 22 -8.57 6.79 -5.25
C HIS A 22 -8.26 6.20 -3.86
N VAL A 23 -9.05 6.54 -2.85
CA VAL A 23 -8.87 6.01 -1.50
C VAL A 23 -9.03 4.50 -1.45
N ARG A 24 -10.10 3.96 -2.05
CA ARG A 24 -10.32 2.50 -2.12
C ARG A 24 -9.20 1.80 -2.89
N ALA A 25 -8.78 2.37 -4.02
CA ALA A 25 -7.72 1.80 -4.84
C ALA A 25 -6.37 1.74 -4.10
N ARG A 26 -6.11 2.74 -3.25
CA ARG A 26 -4.90 2.81 -2.44
C ARG A 26 -4.94 1.85 -1.26
N ALA A 27 -6.10 1.67 -0.64
CA ALA A 27 -6.26 0.82 0.55
C ALA A 27 -6.38 -0.67 0.21
N ALA A 28 -7.13 -1.02 -0.84
CA ALA A 28 -7.49 -2.39 -1.19
C ALA A 28 -6.84 -2.90 -2.49
N GLY A 29 -6.11 -2.04 -3.21
CA GLY A 29 -5.54 -2.36 -4.52
C GLY A 29 -6.46 -1.98 -5.68
N PRO A 30 -6.12 -2.38 -6.93
CA PRO A 30 -6.84 -1.99 -8.14
C PRO A 30 -8.34 -2.24 -8.04
N LEU A 31 -9.18 -1.28 -8.45
CA LEU A 31 -10.63 -1.43 -8.38
C LEU A 31 -11.12 -2.32 -9.51
N ALA A 32 -11.90 -3.35 -9.21
CA ALA A 32 -12.56 -4.13 -10.25
C ALA A 32 -13.57 -3.26 -11.01
N LEU A 33 -13.62 -3.42 -12.33
CA LEU A 33 -14.59 -2.79 -13.22
C LEU A 33 -15.39 -3.89 -13.91
N GLU A 34 -16.71 -3.70 -13.96
CA GLU A 34 -17.61 -4.51 -14.78
C GLU A 34 -17.27 -4.36 -16.27
N ALA A 35 -17.80 -5.28 -17.08
CA ALA A 35 -17.62 -5.24 -18.53
C ALA A 35 -18.02 -3.88 -19.10
N ASP A 36 -17.12 -3.28 -19.88
CA ASP A 36 -17.30 -1.97 -20.55
C ASP A 36 -17.57 -0.77 -19.62
N ALA A 37 -17.51 -0.96 -18.30
CA ALA A 37 -17.62 0.16 -17.36
C ALA A 37 -16.42 1.11 -17.54
N PRO A 38 -16.66 2.45 -17.62
CA PRO A 38 -15.58 3.41 -17.68
C PRO A 38 -14.83 3.45 -16.35
N ALA A 39 -13.52 3.72 -16.41
CA ALA A 39 -12.79 4.02 -15.19
C ALA A 39 -13.23 5.39 -14.65
N PRO A 40 -13.29 5.57 -13.31
CA PRO A 40 -13.49 6.90 -12.71
C PRO A 40 -12.47 7.91 -13.24
N ARG A 41 -12.84 9.19 -13.30
CA ARG A 41 -11.93 10.26 -13.74
C ARG A 41 -10.64 10.23 -12.91
N GLY A 42 -9.49 10.42 -13.56
CA GLY A 42 -8.18 10.39 -12.90
C GLY A 42 -7.69 8.97 -12.55
N MET A 43 -8.25 7.94 -13.20
CA MET A 43 -7.78 6.56 -13.12
C MET A 43 -7.44 5.99 -14.50
N ILE A 44 -6.48 5.07 -14.52
CA ILE A 44 -6.10 4.27 -15.69
C ILE A 44 -7.02 3.07 -15.78
N ARG A 45 -7.66 2.87 -16.94
CA ARG A 45 -8.47 1.67 -17.19
C ARG A 45 -7.59 0.57 -17.77
N LEU A 46 -7.63 -0.59 -17.14
CA LEU A 46 -7.04 -1.82 -17.64
C LEU A 46 -8.15 -2.75 -18.13
N ALA A 47 -8.24 -2.97 -19.43
CA ALA A 47 -9.21 -3.89 -20.02
C ALA A 47 -8.65 -5.31 -20.04
N ARG A 48 -9.49 -6.27 -19.68
CA ARG A 48 -9.30 -7.69 -19.97
C ARG A 48 -10.01 -8.05 -21.27
N GLY A 49 -9.60 -9.17 -21.87
CA GLY A 49 -10.17 -9.67 -23.12
C GLY A 49 -11.66 -10.04 -23.07
N ASP A 50 -12.26 -10.10 -21.88
CA ASP A 50 -13.68 -10.36 -21.61
C ASP A 50 -14.50 -9.08 -21.40
N GLY A 51 -13.90 -7.89 -21.62
CA GLY A 51 -14.53 -6.58 -21.43
C GLY A 51 -14.45 -6.05 -19.99
N SER A 52 -14.26 -6.94 -19.00
CA SER A 52 -14.03 -6.56 -17.59
C SER A 52 -12.70 -5.84 -17.43
N GLY A 53 -12.43 -5.28 -16.24
CA GLY A 53 -11.17 -4.59 -16.06
C GLY A 53 -10.80 -4.21 -14.66
N PHE A 54 -9.75 -3.38 -14.58
CA PHE A 54 -9.36 -2.71 -13.35
C PHE A 54 -9.21 -1.21 -13.56
N ALA A 55 -9.48 -0.43 -12.53
CA ALA A 55 -9.07 0.97 -12.44
C ALA A 55 -7.86 1.09 -11.49
N LEU A 56 -6.82 1.76 -11.97
CA LEU A 56 -5.64 2.12 -11.20
C LEU A 56 -5.56 3.64 -10.99
N PRO A 57 -5.06 4.13 -9.84
CA PRO A 57 -4.78 5.55 -9.67
C PRO A 57 -3.82 6.07 -10.74
N ALA A 58 -4.18 7.18 -11.39
CA ALA A 58 -3.25 7.93 -12.21
C ALA A 58 -2.52 8.99 -11.37
N TRP A 59 -1.23 9.13 -11.63
CA TRP A 59 -0.36 10.10 -10.96
C TRP A 59 -0.05 11.26 -11.90
N PRO A 60 0.25 12.46 -11.36
CA PRO A 60 0.70 13.58 -12.19
C PRO A 60 1.96 13.21 -12.98
N ASP A 61 2.14 13.78 -14.16
CA ASP A 61 3.36 13.57 -14.95
C ASP A 61 4.61 13.94 -14.15
N GLY A 62 5.65 13.10 -14.25
CA GLY A 62 6.88 13.25 -13.48
C GLY A 62 6.84 12.69 -12.05
N ALA A 63 5.66 12.27 -11.54
CA ALA A 63 5.50 11.69 -10.21
C ALA A 63 6.06 10.25 -10.14
N THR A 64 7.38 10.11 -10.12
CA THR A 64 8.08 8.81 -10.13
C THR A 64 8.87 8.59 -8.83
N PRO A 65 9.14 7.32 -8.44
CA PRO A 65 9.98 7.03 -7.28
C PRO A 65 11.38 7.68 -7.32
N ALA A 66 11.93 7.94 -8.51
CA ALA A 66 13.22 8.61 -8.68
C ALA A 66 13.26 10.01 -8.05
N VAL A 67 12.11 10.69 -7.99
CA VAL A 67 11.97 11.99 -7.32
C VAL A 67 12.26 11.88 -5.83
N LEU A 68 11.85 10.79 -5.18
CA LEU A 68 12.17 10.58 -3.76
C LEU A 68 13.67 10.36 -3.54
N GLU A 69 14.33 9.67 -4.48
CA GLU A 69 15.78 9.43 -4.43
C GLU A 69 16.57 10.73 -4.63
N GLU A 70 16.20 11.53 -5.64
CA GLU A 70 16.78 12.85 -5.92
C GLU A 70 16.74 13.75 -4.68
N TYR A 71 15.58 13.79 -4.03
CA TYR A 71 15.39 14.60 -2.83
C TYR A 71 15.86 13.91 -1.56
N GLN A 72 16.40 12.68 -1.60
CA GLN A 72 16.83 11.90 -0.42
C GLN A 72 15.70 11.77 0.63
N VAL A 73 14.49 11.49 0.18
CA VAL A 73 13.33 11.22 1.02
C VAL A 73 13.20 9.72 1.21
N ALA A 74 13.27 9.27 2.47
CA ALA A 74 13.05 7.86 2.77
C ALA A 74 11.57 7.49 2.54
N PRO A 75 11.27 6.59 1.58
CA PRO A 75 9.91 6.11 1.41
C PRO A 75 9.52 5.17 2.55
N VAL A 76 8.21 4.93 2.69
CA VAL A 76 7.69 3.83 3.53
C VAL A 76 8.39 2.53 3.13
N GLN A 77 9.00 1.86 4.10
CA GLN A 77 9.80 0.66 3.85
C GLN A 77 8.90 -0.52 3.47
N VAL A 78 9.25 -1.19 2.38
CA VAL A 78 8.68 -2.49 2.03
C VAL A 78 9.47 -3.57 2.74
N GLU A 79 8.78 -4.38 3.55
CA GLU A 79 9.42 -5.50 4.25
C GLU A 79 10.11 -6.44 3.24
N ARG A 80 11.39 -6.72 3.49
CA ARG A 80 12.20 -7.63 2.66
C ARG A 80 12.15 -7.23 1.18
N SER A 81 12.39 -5.95 0.90
CA SER A 81 12.27 -5.38 -0.45
C SER A 81 13.20 -6.06 -1.45
N GLY A 82 14.36 -6.56 -1.02
CA GLY A 82 15.31 -7.29 -1.87
C GLY A 82 14.75 -8.65 -2.33
N GLU A 83 14.27 -9.46 -1.39
CA GLU A 83 13.62 -10.75 -1.68
C GLU A 83 12.37 -10.55 -2.54
N THR A 84 11.54 -9.58 -2.19
CA THR A 84 10.29 -9.28 -2.90
C THR A 84 10.56 -8.88 -4.35
N ARG A 85 11.57 -8.04 -4.61
CA ARG A 85 12.00 -7.66 -5.96
C ARG A 85 12.52 -8.86 -6.77
N ARG A 86 13.32 -9.74 -6.14
CA ARG A 86 13.84 -10.95 -6.80
C ARG A 86 12.73 -11.94 -7.17
N VAL A 87 11.72 -12.12 -6.32
CA VAL A 87 10.56 -12.98 -6.62
C VAL A 87 9.70 -12.37 -7.73
N LEU A 88 9.50 -11.04 -7.75
CA LEU A 88 8.82 -10.37 -8.86
C LEU A 88 9.57 -10.56 -10.18
N ALA A 89 10.92 -10.44 -10.17
CA ALA A 89 11.74 -10.68 -11.35
C ALA A 89 11.63 -12.13 -11.84
N ALA A 90 11.64 -13.12 -10.93
CA ALA A 90 11.42 -14.52 -11.28
C ALA A 90 10.01 -14.76 -11.85
N ALA A 91 8.97 -14.15 -11.28
CA ALA A 91 7.61 -14.24 -11.82
C ALA A 91 7.50 -13.60 -13.20
N LEU A 92 8.13 -12.43 -13.42
CA LEU A 92 8.21 -11.78 -14.72
C LEU A 92 8.87 -12.69 -15.77
N LYS A 93 9.97 -13.37 -15.41
CA LYS A 93 10.66 -14.34 -16.29
C LYS A 93 9.74 -15.48 -16.73
N CYS A 94 8.94 -16.03 -15.81
CA CYS A 94 8.07 -17.16 -16.12
C CYS A 94 6.79 -16.74 -16.85
N CYS A 95 6.24 -15.56 -16.54
CA CYS A 95 4.97 -15.10 -17.09
C CYS A 95 5.11 -14.33 -18.42
N TRP A 96 6.25 -13.67 -18.70
CA TRP A 96 6.45 -12.89 -19.91
C TRP A 96 7.19 -13.70 -20.99
N SER A 97 6.48 -14.65 -21.59
CA SER A 97 7.00 -15.56 -22.60
C SER A 97 7.23 -14.91 -23.97
N ASP A 98 6.30 -14.05 -24.41
CA ASP A 98 6.44 -13.24 -25.62
C ASP A 98 6.98 -11.86 -25.26
N LEU A 99 8.29 -11.68 -25.38
CA LEU A 99 8.95 -10.41 -25.13
C LEU A 99 8.60 -9.32 -26.14
N THR A 100 7.92 -9.63 -27.25
CA THR A 100 7.48 -8.60 -28.21
C THR A 100 6.16 -7.95 -27.79
N ALA A 101 5.38 -8.63 -26.95
CA ALA A 101 4.13 -8.14 -26.39
C ALA A 101 4.35 -7.35 -25.08
N ASP A 102 3.28 -6.69 -24.63
CA ASP A 102 3.22 -6.07 -23.30
C ASP A 102 3.42 -7.14 -22.20
N PRO A 103 4.19 -6.85 -21.14
CA PRO A 103 4.36 -7.79 -20.04
C PRO A 103 3.04 -8.14 -19.34
N TRP A 104 2.08 -7.23 -19.24
CA TRP A 104 0.80 -7.51 -18.59
C TRP A 104 -0.28 -7.92 -19.60
N PRO A 105 -1.11 -8.94 -19.29
CA PRO A 105 -1.11 -9.78 -18.09
C PRO A 105 -0.10 -10.94 -18.11
N GLY A 106 0.60 -11.13 -19.23
CA GLY A 106 1.48 -12.27 -19.46
C GLY A 106 0.73 -13.61 -19.52
N ALA A 107 1.48 -14.69 -19.72
CA ALA A 107 1.00 -16.05 -19.61
C ALA A 107 1.02 -16.50 -18.13
N PRO A 108 0.04 -17.32 -17.68
CA PRO A 108 0.13 -17.96 -16.37
C PRO A 108 1.32 -18.92 -16.31
N ALA A 109 2.00 -18.95 -15.17
CA ALA A 109 3.09 -19.89 -14.90
C ALA A 109 2.83 -20.66 -13.58
N PRO A 110 3.26 -21.93 -13.47
CA PRO A 110 3.26 -22.66 -12.21
C PRO A 110 4.03 -21.94 -11.10
N VAL A 111 3.51 -21.98 -9.87
CA VAL A 111 4.21 -21.44 -8.68
C VAL A 111 5.59 -22.08 -8.53
N ASP A 112 5.70 -23.39 -8.78
CA ASP A 112 6.97 -24.11 -8.64
C ASP A 112 8.03 -23.64 -9.65
N ASP A 113 7.64 -23.24 -10.85
CA ASP A 113 8.56 -22.67 -11.85
C ASP A 113 9.11 -21.32 -11.38
N VAL A 114 8.25 -20.47 -10.79
CA VAL A 114 8.68 -19.20 -10.20
C VAL A 114 9.64 -19.43 -9.03
N LEU A 115 9.36 -20.42 -8.17
CA LEU A 115 10.26 -20.77 -7.07
C LEU A 115 11.59 -21.35 -7.57
N ALA A 116 11.58 -22.14 -8.64
CA ALA A 116 12.78 -22.66 -9.28
C ALA A 116 13.63 -21.55 -9.91
N ALA A 117 13.01 -20.62 -10.65
CA ALA A 117 13.68 -19.45 -11.21
C ALA A 117 14.28 -18.55 -10.11
N TYR A 118 13.54 -18.34 -9.01
CA TYR A 118 14.07 -17.63 -7.83
C TYR A 118 15.27 -18.34 -7.22
N ARG A 119 15.20 -19.67 -7.03
CA ARG A 119 16.32 -20.47 -6.51
C ARG A 119 17.57 -20.32 -7.38
N ALA A 120 17.41 -20.43 -8.70
CA ALA A 120 18.50 -20.24 -9.65
C ALA A 120 19.09 -18.82 -9.57
N LEU A 121 18.26 -17.79 -9.37
CA LEU A 121 18.70 -16.40 -9.24
C LEU A 121 19.55 -16.15 -7.98
N ILE A 122 19.22 -16.79 -6.86
CA ILE A 122 19.95 -16.59 -5.59
C ILE A 122 21.11 -17.58 -5.38
N GLY A 123 21.18 -18.65 -6.17
CA GLY A 123 22.22 -19.69 -6.06
C GLY A 123 22.21 -20.45 -4.72
N ARG A 124 21.08 -20.47 -4.01
CA ARG A 124 20.91 -21.11 -2.69
C ARG A 124 19.53 -21.77 -2.61
N GLY A 125 19.46 -22.96 -2.00
CA GLY A 125 18.29 -23.84 -2.13
C GLY A 125 17.76 -24.46 -0.85
N ASP A 126 17.89 -23.81 0.30
CA ASP A 126 17.31 -24.34 1.56
C ASP A 126 15.79 -24.06 1.70
N ASP A 127 15.14 -24.80 2.60
CA ASP A 127 13.70 -24.67 2.90
C ASP A 127 13.33 -23.29 3.45
N LEU A 128 14.26 -22.63 4.13
CA LEU A 128 14.07 -21.28 4.67
C LEU A 128 13.90 -20.27 3.54
N MET A 129 14.73 -20.33 2.49
CA MET A 129 14.62 -19.47 1.31
C MET A 129 13.32 -19.74 0.56
N ARG A 130 12.88 -21.00 0.47
CA ARG A 130 11.58 -21.34 -0.13
C ARG A 130 10.43 -20.69 0.64
N ASN A 131 10.44 -20.79 1.96
CA ASN A 131 9.42 -20.17 2.81
C ASN A 131 9.41 -18.63 2.66
N TRP A 132 10.58 -18.01 2.51
CA TRP A 132 10.68 -16.57 2.26
C TRP A 132 10.12 -16.18 0.89
N ALA A 133 10.39 -16.97 -0.15
CA ALA A 133 9.86 -16.75 -1.49
C ALA A 133 8.34 -16.90 -1.52
N VAL A 134 7.78 -17.92 -0.85
CA VAL A 134 6.33 -18.07 -0.67
C VAL A 134 5.73 -16.86 0.06
N GLY A 135 6.40 -16.37 1.10
CA GLY A 135 5.99 -15.14 1.78
C GLY A 135 6.02 -13.91 0.86
N ALA A 136 6.99 -13.82 -0.05
CA ALA A 136 7.08 -12.74 -1.03
C ALA A 136 5.99 -12.84 -2.11
N LEU A 137 5.65 -14.03 -2.58
CA LEU A 137 4.52 -14.25 -3.51
C LEU A 137 3.22 -13.74 -2.90
N ARG A 138 2.95 -14.06 -1.63
CA ARG A 138 1.77 -13.54 -0.91
C ARG A 138 1.78 -12.01 -0.84
N ARG A 139 2.91 -11.40 -0.45
CA ARG A 139 3.02 -9.92 -0.43
C ARG A 139 2.78 -9.28 -1.80
N LEU A 140 3.33 -9.87 -2.87
CA LEU A 140 3.13 -9.38 -4.24
C LEU A 140 1.69 -9.57 -4.72
N HIS A 141 1.02 -10.64 -4.26
CA HIS A 141 -0.39 -10.86 -4.49
C HIS A 141 -1.25 -9.81 -3.79
N ASP A 142 -1.04 -9.62 -2.49
CA ASP A 142 -1.78 -8.65 -1.65
C ASP A 142 -1.60 -7.21 -2.16
N SER A 143 -0.46 -6.92 -2.79
CA SER A 143 -0.18 -5.61 -3.40
C SER A 143 -0.51 -5.54 -4.90
N ALA A 144 -1.13 -6.57 -5.48
CA ALA A 144 -1.57 -6.64 -6.87
C ALA A 144 -0.45 -6.48 -7.93
N TRP A 145 0.79 -6.77 -7.56
CA TRP A 145 1.89 -6.97 -8.50
C TRP A 145 1.83 -8.35 -9.16
N LEU A 146 1.27 -9.34 -8.45
CA LEU A 146 0.99 -10.68 -8.96
C LEU A 146 -0.46 -11.08 -8.68
N VAL A 147 -0.97 -12.03 -9.45
CA VAL A 147 -2.18 -12.78 -9.10
C VAL A 147 -1.75 -14.22 -8.86
N VAL A 148 -1.99 -14.74 -7.66
CA VAL A 148 -1.61 -16.10 -7.26
C VAL A 148 -2.87 -16.86 -6.89
N GLY A 149 -3.11 -18.00 -7.54
CA GLY A 149 -4.31 -18.81 -7.34
C GLY A 149 -4.19 -20.14 -8.08
N ASP A 150 -4.80 -21.20 -7.55
CA ASP A 150 -4.82 -22.54 -8.17
C ASP A 150 -3.43 -23.11 -8.54
N GLY A 151 -2.41 -22.80 -7.74
CA GLY A 151 -1.02 -23.21 -8.02
C GLY A 151 -0.36 -22.47 -9.18
N LEU A 152 -1.00 -21.43 -9.70
CA LEU A 152 -0.52 -20.58 -10.80
C LEU A 152 -0.21 -19.16 -10.32
N VAL A 153 0.66 -18.50 -11.07
CA VAL A 153 1.05 -17.09 -10.94
C VAL A 153 0.80 -16.39 -12.27
N ARG A 154 0.24 -15.18 -12.21
CA ARG A 154 0.13 -14.24 -13.34
C ARG A 154 0.65 -12.87 -12.94
N LEU A 155 1.01 -12.04 -13.92
CA LEU A 155 1.36 -10.65 -13.64
C LEU A 155 0.10 -9.87 -13.26
N GLY A 156 0.20 -9.17 -12.14
CA GLY A 156 -0.91 -8.42 -11.57
C GLY A 156 -1.11 -7.06 -12.24
N PRO A 157 -2.28 -6.43 -12.03
CA PRO A 157 -2.64 -5.17 -12.69
C PRO A 157 -1.61 -4.05 -12.54
N ARG A 158 -0.86 -3.99 -11.42
CA ARG A 158 0.18 -2.96 -11.25
C ARG A 158 1.34 -3.08 -12.26
N CYS A 159 1.58 -4.26 -12.85
CA CYS A 159 2.59 -4.39 -13.90
C CYS A 159 2.22 -3.59 -15.16
N ALA A 160 0.93 -3.37 -15.42
CA ALA A 160 0.48 -2.52 -16.53
C ALA A 160 0.77 -1.03 -16.32
N SER A 161 1.18 -0.62 -15.12
CA SER A 161 1.62 0.76 -14.83
C SER A 161 3.09 1.00 -15.20
N TRP A 162 3.82 -0.01 -15.67
CA TRP A 162 5.17 0.19 -16.18
C TRP A 162 5.12 0.99 -17.49
N PRO A 163 5.90 2.09 -17.60
CA PRO A 163 5.92 2.86 -18.84
C PRO A 163 6.49 2.05 -20.01
N ALA A 164 5.94 2.25 -21.20
CA ALA A 164 6.33 1.52 -22.41
C ALA A 164 7.83 1.69 -22.74
N GLU A 165 8.40 2.87 -22.44
CA GLU A 165 9.82 3.16 -22.58
C GLU A 165 10.71 2.28 -21.69
N SER A 166 10.20 1.78 -20.56
CA SER A 166 10.92 0.88 -19.66
C SER A 166 10.94 -0.57 -20.18
N HIS A 167 10.08 -0.94 -21.14
CA HIS A 167 9.97 -2.32 -21.61
C HIS A 167 11.26 -2.85 -22.23
N ALA A 168 12.06 -2.00 -22.89
CA ALA A 168 13.35 -2.41 -23.43
C ALA A 168 14.33 -2.88 -22.34
N GLN A 169 14.37 -2.15 -21.22
CA GLN A 169 15.21 -2.51 -20.07
C GLN A 169 14.68 -3.76 -19.36
N LEU A 170 13.36 -3.89 -19.23
CA LEU A 170 12.73 -5.08 -18.65
C LEU A 170 13.00 -6.33 -19.50
N ARG A 171 12.92 -6.24 -20.84
CA ARG A 171 13.28 -7.36 -21.74
C ARG A 171 14.72 -7.80 -21.52
N GLU A 172 15.64 -6.85 -21.44
CA GLU A 172 17.05 -7.15 -21.23
C GLU A 172 17.30 -7.81 -19.87
N LEU A 173 16.63 -7.33 -18.82
CA LEU A 173 16.64 -7.96 -17.50
C LEU A 173 16.15 -9.41 -17.60
N VAL A 174 15.00 -9.65 -18.24
CA VAL A 174 14.40 -11.00 -18.36
C VAL A 174 15.29 -11.95 -19.15
N ARG A 175 15.98 -11.48 -20.20
CA ARG A 175 16.94 -12.31 -20.96
C ARG A 175 18.10 -12.78 -20.09
N ARG A 176 18.59 -11.94 -19.17
CA ARG A 176 19.71 -12.25 -18.27
C ARG A 176 19.31 -13.14 -17.10
N LEU A 177 18.03 -13.19 -16.73
CA LEU A 177 17.56 -14.03 -15.65
C LEU A 177 17.67 -15.52 -16.01
N PRO A 178 18.08 -16.38 -15.05
CA PRO A 178 18.13 -17.82 -15.26
C PRO A 178 16.74 -18.38 -15.58
N ALA A 179 16.69 -19.39 -16.44
CA ALA A 179 15.45 -20.10 -16.74
C ALA A 179 15.09 -21.05 -15.58
N PRO A 180 13.78 -21.30 -15.33
CA PRO A 180 13.37 -22.37 -14.43
C PRO A 180 13.94 -23.71 -14.93
N GLY A 181 14.60 -24.46 -14.05
CA GLY A 181 15.16 -25.78 -14.37
C GLY A 181 16.56 -25.79 -15.03
N ALA A 182 17.25 -24.65 -15.14
CA ALA A 182 18.63 -24.60 -15.65
C ALA A 182 19.68 -25.09 -14.62
N GLU A 183 19.55 -26.34 -14.15
CA GLU A 183 20.64 -27.24 -13.78
C GLU A 183 20.11 -28.69 -13.66
N ALA A 184 20.15 -29.41 -14.78
CA ALA A 184 20.18 -30.87 -15.01
C ALA A 184 19.38 -31.18 -16.28
N ALA A 185 20.08 -31.63 -17.32
CA ALA A 185 19.48 -32.02 -18.59
C ALA A 185 18.44 -33.14 -18.44
N GLY A 186 17.38 -33.05 -19.25
CA GLY A 186 16.50 -34.16 -19.60
C GLY A 186 15.16 -34.15 -18.88
N LEU A 187 14.14 -33.57 -19.53
CA LEU A 187 12.86 -34.22 -19.87
C LEU A 187 11.94 -33.18 -20.54
N ASP A 188 11.42 -33.54 -21.72
CA ASP A 188 10.46 -32.76 -22.49
C ASP A 188 9.24 -32.38 -21.65
N VAL A 189 8.92 -31.08 -21.63
CA VAL A 189 7.59 -30.60 -21.22
C VAL A 189 6.90 -30.09 -22.48
N LEU A 190 5.84 -30.80 -22.86
CA LEU A 190 4.96 -30.47 -23.98
C LEU A 190 4.35 -29.06 -23.81
N PRO A 191 4.18 -28.30 -24.89
CA PRO A 191 3.52 -27.01 -24.84
C PRO A 191 2.04 -27.21 -24.49
N THR A 192 1.59 -26.61 -23.39
CA THR A 192 0.16 -26.40 -23.15
C THR A 192 -0.28 -25.26 -24.05
N ALA A 193 -1.12 -25.58 -25.04
CA ALA A 193 -1.67 -24.61 -25.98
C ALA A 193 -2.40 -23.49 -25.22
N GLY A 194 -1.81 -22.30 -25.25
CA GLY A 194 -2.47 -21.08 -24.80
C GLY A 194 -3.57 -20.73 -25.78
N ALA A 195 -4.82 -20.75 -25.30
CA ALA A 195 -5.91 -20.07 -25.99
C ALA A 195 -5.51 -18.60 -26.19
N ALA A 196 -5.51 -18.14 -27.43
CA ALA A 196 -5.33 -16.74 -27.78
C ALA A 196 -6.51 -15.94 -27.18
N GLY A 197 -6.31 -15.44 -25.96
CA GLY A 197 -7.21 -14.51 -25.32
C GLY A 197 -7.13 -13.17 -26.05
N THR A 198 -8.29 -12.56 -26.29
CA THR A 198 -8.45 -11.18 -26.73
C THR A 198 -7.49 -10.25 -25.96
N ALA A 199 -6.79 -9.39 -26.69
CA ALA A 199 -5.70 -8.59 -26.14
C ALA A 199 -6.18 -7.70 -24.99
N ALA A 200 -5.51 -7.80 -23.84
CA ALA A 200 -5.66 -6.84 -22.77
C ALA A 200 -5.17 -5.47 -23.28
N SER A 201 -5.79 -4.38 -22.82
CA SER A 201 -5.40 -3.04 -23.24
C SER A 201 -5.35 -2.08 -22.06
N VAL A 202 -4.50 -1.07 -22.17
CA VAL A 202 -4.33 0.00 -21.19
C VAL A 202 -4.87 1.28 -21.80
N THR A 203 -5.87 1.88 -21.16
CA THR A 203 -6.36 3.22 -21.52
C THR A 203 -5.86 4.21 -20.48
N VAL A 204 -4.88 5.01 -20.87
CA VAL A 204 -4.35 6.09 -20.04
C VAL A 204 -5.33 7.27 -20.13
N PRO A 205 -5.74 7.88 -19.00
CA PRO A 205 -6.57 9.07 -19.01
C PRO A 205 -5.84 10.23 -19.69
N GLU A 206 -6.59 11.17 -20.29
CA GLU A 206 -6.04 12.46 -20.71
C GLU A 206 -5.29 13.14 -19.56
N ALA A 207 -4.30 13.98 -19.90
CA ALA A 207 -3.34 14.61 -18.98
C ALA A 207 -3.97 14.97 -17.63
N VAL A 208 -3.75 14.09 -16.66
CA VAL A 208 -4.41 14.16 -15.36
C VAL A 208 -3.84 15.35 -14.62
N ASP A 209 -4.72 16.26 -14.21
CA ASP A 209 -4.39 17.51 -13.52
C ASP A 209 -3.74 18.61 -14.38
N ASP A 210 -3.83 18.54 -15.72
CA ASP A 210 -3.29 19.60 -16.58
C ASP A 210 -4.00 20.95 -16.39
N ASP A 211 -5.25 20.97 -15.93
CA ASP A 211 -5.92 22.20 -15.54
C ASP A 211 -5.31 22.88 -14.29
N VAL A 212 -4.64 22.10 -13.43
CA VAL A 212 -3.97 22.57 -12.20
C VAL A 212 -2.50 22.87 -12.45
N LEU A 213 -1.83 22.00 -13.21
CA LEU A 213 -0.39 22.08 -13.47
C LEU A 213 -0.05 22.87 -14.74
N GLY A 214 -0.94 22.87 -15.73
CA GLY A 214 -0.85 23.61 -17.00
C GLY A 214 -0.47 25.08 -16.86
N PRO A 215 -1.10 25.83 -15.93
CA PRO A 215 -0.76 27.23 -15.71
C PRO A 215 0.64 27.49 -15.14
N LEU A 216 1.34 26.48 -14.63
CA LEU A 216 2.67 26.60 -14.05
C LEU A 216 3.76 26.45 -15.12
N ASP A 217 4.84 27.21 -14.96
CA ASP A 217 6.08 26.91 -15.68
C ASP A 217 6.66 25.55 -15.25
N GLU A 218 7.55 25.00 -16.08
CA GLU A 218 8.12 23.67 -15.88
C GLU A 218 8.81 23.51 -14.51
N ARG A 219 9.50 24.57 -14.05
CA ARG A 219 10.21 24.56 -12.78
C ARG A 219 9.23 24.44 -11.60
N ARG A 220 8.19 25.25 -11.59
CA ARG A 220 7.15 25.25 -10.55
C ARG A 220 6.33 23.96 -10.58
N ARG A 221 6.05 23.43 -11.78
CA ARG A 221 5.42 22.11 -11.95
C ARG A 221 6.26 21.03 -11.27
N ALA A 222 7.56 20.97 -11.57
CA ALA A 222 8.47 20.01 -10.94
C ALA A 222 8.54 20.16 -9.42
N GLU A 223 8.58 21.39 -8.89
CA GLU A 223 8.56 21.65 -7.44
C GLU A 223 7.28 21.14 -6.76
N VAL A 224 6.12 21.32 -7.40
CA VAL A 224 4.82 20.81 -6.89
C VAL A 224 4.77 19.29 -6.94
N VAL A 225 5.21 18.67 -8.04
CA VAL A 225 5.26 17.21 -8.19
C VAL A 225 6.22 16.58 -7.18
N ALA A 226 7.37 17.21 -6.93
CA ALA A 226 8.31 16.76 -5.91
C ALA A 226 7.71 16.82 -4.49
N ALA A 227 7.05 17.93 -4.14
CA ALA A 227 6.36 18.04 -2.87
C ALA A 227 5.21 17.03 -2.73
N PHE A 228 4.44 16.81 -3.81
CA PHE A 228 3.38 15.81 -3.88
C PHE A 228 3.92 14.41 -3.60
N MET A 229 4.98 13.99 -4.30
CA MET A 229 5.62 12.70 -4.07
C MET A 229 6.12 12.56 -2.63
N ALA A 230 6.77 13.59 -2.12
CA ALA A 230 7.32 13.59 -0.76
C ALA A 230 6.22 13.42 0.30
N VAL A 231 5.16 14.24 0.27
CA VAL A 231 4.11 14.14 1.29
C VAL A 231 3.30 12.84 1.18
N GLU A 232 3.13 12.28 -0.02
CA GLU A 232 2.36 11.06 -0.25
C GLU A 232 3.12 9.78 0.10
N HIS A 233 4.45 9.75 -0.06
CA HIS A 233 5.22 8.50 0.02
C HIS A 233 6.32 8.48 1.09
N ALA A 234 6.70 9.62 1.66
CA ALA A 234 7.65 9.63 2.77
C ALA A 234 7.13 8.82 3.97
N ALA A 235 8.03 8.11 4.64
CA ALA A 235 7.73 7.47 5.91
C ALA A 235 7.46 8.51 7.01
N GLU A 236 8.31 9.54 7.06
CA GLU A 236 8.21 10.62 8.05
C GLU A 236 7.67 11.92 7.43
N PRO A 237 7.01 12.79 8.21
CA PRO A 237 6.69 14.15 7.77
C PRO A 237 7.93 14.88 7.24
N VAL A 238 7.80 15.55 6.09
CA VAL A 238 8.91 16.21 5.42
C VAL A 238 9.02 17.67 5.84
N HIS A 239 10.24 18.14 6.07
CA HIS A 239 10.50 19.52 6.46
C HIS A 239 10.24 20.49 5.31
N GLU A 240 9.52 21.59 5.55
CA GLU A 240 9.13 22.53 4.50
C GLU A 240 10.32 23.20 3.80
N ALA A 241 11.42 23.43 4.52
CA ALA A 241 12.66 23.98 3.95
C ALA A 241 13.20 23.20 2.74
N ARG A 242 12.92 21.88 2.64
CA ARG A 242 13.40 21.01 1.56
C ARG A 242 12.59 21.13 0.27
N PHE A 243 11.37 21.67 0.34
CA PHE A 243 10.43 21.69 -0.80
C PHE A 243 9.87 23.10 -0.98
N PRO A 244 10.29 23.85 -2.02
CA PRO A 244 9.79 25.20 -2.29
C PRO A 244 8.26 25.29 -2.31
N ALA A 245 7.60 24.29 -2.91
CA ALA A 245 6.14 24.23 -2.99
C ALA A 245 5.42 24.09 -1.63
N LEU A 246 6.11 23.65 -0.57
CA LEU A 246 5.53 23.63 0.79
C LEU A 246 5.66 25.00 1.49
N ARG A 247 6.67 25.79 1.13
CA ARG A 247 6.92 27.12 1.71
C ARG A 247 6.07 28.19 1.06
N ASP A 248 5.97 28.16 -0.27
CA ASP A 248 5.19 29.12 -1.04
C ASP A 248 3.68 28.86 -0.87
N PRO A 249 2.89 29.80 -0.29
CA PRO A 249 1.46 29.62 -0.12
C PRO A 249 0.68 29.42 -1.42
N ALA A 250 1.14 29.94 -2.56
CA ALA A 250 0.50 29.75 -3.85
C ALA A 250 0.69 28.31 -4.36
N LEU A 251 1.94 27.83 -4.41
CA LEU A 251 2.25 26.46 -4.81
C LEU A 251 1.66 25.42 -3.82
N ARG A 252 1.60 25.75 -2.53
CA ARG A 252 0.96 24.89 -1.54
C ARG A 252 -0.54 24.73 -1.75
N ARG A 253 -1.24 25.75 -2.28
CA ARG A 253 -2.66 25.63 -2.67
C ARG A 253 -2.83 24.69 -3.87
N VAL A 254 -1.95 24.80 -4.87
CA VAL A 254 -1.91 23.88 -6.02
C VAL A 254 -1.71 22.44 -5.54
N LEU A 255 -0.71 22.22 -4.66
CA LEU A 255 -0.48 20.91 -4.03
C LEU A 255 -1.70 20.39 -3.27
N ALA A 256 -2.36 21.25 -2.50
CA ALA A 256 -3.56 20.87 -1.75
C ALA A 256 -4.71 20.47 -2.69
N GLU A 257 -4.88 21.14 -3.82
CA GLU A 257 -5.88 20.78 -4.84
C GLU A 257 -5.58 19.41 -5.48
N LEU A 258 -4.31 19.14 -5.83
CA LEU A 258 -3.90 17.83 -6.36
C LEU A 258 -4.18 16.69 -5.39
N LEU A 259 -3.96 16.93 -4.09
CA LEU A 259 -4.27 15.98 -3.02
C LEU A 259 -5.78 15.80 -2.87
N GLN A 260 -6.55 16.90 -2.89
CA GLN A 260 -8.00 16.86 -2.70
C GLN A 260 -8.70 16.01 -3.76
N ARG A 261 -8.28 16.12 -5.03
CA ARG A 261 -8.78 15.29 -6.15
C ARG A 261 -8.60 13.79 -5.92
N ARG A 262 -7.75 13.38 -4.97
CA ARG A 262 -7.45 11.98 -4.62
C ARG A 262 -8.00 11.60 -3.24
N GLY A 263 -8.90 12.43 -2.68
CA GLY A 263 -9.44 12.26 -1.32
C GLY A 263 -8.40 12.49 -0.23
N ARG A 264 -7.32 13.21 -0.53
CA ARG A 264 -6.22 13.49 0.39
C ARG A 264 -6.27 14.94 0.84
N VAL A 265 -5.71 15.20 2.01
CA VAL A 265 -5.53 16.56 2.54
C VAL A 265 -4.10 16.74 3.00
N LEU A 266 -3.59 17.96 2.86
CA LEU A 266 -2.29 18.33 3.40
C LEU A 266 -2.41 18.48 4.93
N VAL A 267 -1.59 17.73 5.68
CA VAL A 267 -1.59 17.70 7.14
C VAL A 267 -0.37 18.47 7.65
N PRO A 268 -0.58 19.64 8.29
CA PRO A 268 0.50 20.42 8.87
C PRO A 268 0.99 19.83 10.19
N GLY A 269 2.31 19.79 10.35
CA GLY A 269 2.99 19.83 11.64
C GLY A 269 3.53 21.23 11.92
N ARG A 270 4.47 21.36 12.87
CA ARG A 270 5.06 22.67 13.21
C ARG A 270 5.84 23.29 12.05
N GLU A 271 6.77 22.52 11.48
CA GLU A 271 7.63 22.90 10.34
C GLU A 271 7.74 21.76 9.31
N VAL A 272 6.89 20.76 9.48
CA VAL A 272 6.87 19.53 8.70
C VAL A 272 5.49 19.31 8.11
N TRP A 273 5.43 18.63 6.98
CA TRP A 273 4.20 18.38 6.25
C TRP A 273 4.11 16.90 5.86
N THR A 274 2.89 16.38 5.85
CA THR A 274 2.56 15.10 5.24
C THR A 274 1.17 15.19 4.62
N SER A 275 0.67 14.12 4.05
CA SER A 275 -0.71 14.03 3.58
C SER A 275 -1.49 12.96 4.35
N GLY A 276 -2.77 13.23 4.55
CA GLY A 276 -3.76 12.35 5.19
C GLY A 276 -4.96 12.13 4.29
N TYR A 277 -5.89 11.26 4.69
CA TYR A 277 -7.19 11.19 4.03
C TYR A 277 -8.12 12.29 4.56
N ALA A 278 -8.91 12.88 3.66
CA ALA A 278 -10.00 13.77 4.07
C ALA A 278 -10.99 13.02 4.97
N ASP A 279 -11.49 13.66 6.04
CA ASP A 279 -12.25 12.96 7.08
C ASP A 279 -13.59 12.38 6.58
N ASP A 280 -14.23 13.07 5.63
CA ASP A 280 -15.46 12.67 4.95
C ASP A 280 -15.21 11.48 4.01
N VAL A 281 -14.18 11.57 3.15
CA VAL A 281 -13.82 10.49 2.23
C VAL A 281 -13.37 9.24 2.99
N ALA A 282 -12.59 9.41 4.06
CA ALA A 282 -12.15 8.30 4.91
C ALA A 282 -13.33 7.61 5.61
N ALA A 283 -14.36 8.36 6.02
CA ALA A 283 -15.55 7.79 6.64
C ALA A 283 -16.38 6.97 5.63
N GLU A 284 -16.42 7.38 4.36
CA GLU A 284 -17.17 6.70 3.31
C GLU A 284 -16.41 5.50 2.69
N ALA A 285 -15.08 5.53 2.72
CA ALA A 285 -14.25 4.50 2.08
C ALA A 285 -14.43 3.09 2.68
N GLY A 286 -14.73 2.99 3.98
CA GLY A 286 -14.99 1.71 4.65
C GLY A 286 -13.76 0.80 4.77
N THR A 287 -12.54 1.34 4.66
CA THR A 287 -11.29 0.56 4.57
C THR A 287 -10.70 0.22 5.94
N ALA A 288 -11.54 -0.18 6.90
CA ALA A 288 -11.11 -0.48 8.26
C ALA A 288 -10.33 -1.82 8.32
N PRO A 289 -9.33 -1.96 9.21
CA PRO A 289 -8.70 -3.25 9.47
C PRO A 289 -9.74 -4.27 9.95
N GLY A 290 -9.45 -5.57 9.75
CA GLY A 290 -10.25 -6.67 10.27
C GLY A 290 -10.31 -6.69 11.80
N GLU A 291 -11.17 -7.54 12.37
CA GLU A 291 -11.40 -7.57 13.81
C GLU A 291 -10.15 -7.93 14.61
N ALA A 292 -9.42 -8.96 14.17
CA ALA A 292 -8.16 -9.36 14.76
C ALA A 292 -7.12 -8.21 14.70
N GLU A 293 -6.97 -7.56 13.55
CA GLU A 293 -6.07 -6.42 13.39
C GLU A 293 -6.46 -5.25 14.31
N ARG A 294 -7.75 -4.94 14.42
CA ARG A 294 -8.22 -3.87 15.34
C ARG A 294 -7.93 -4.22 16.79
N ALA A 295 -8.15 -5.47 17.20
CA ALA A 295 -7.87 -5.91 18.57
C ALA A 295 -6.37 -5.80 18.90
N VAL A 296 -5.50 -6.32 18.02
CA VAL A 296 -4.04 -6.22 18.19
C VAL A 296 -3.58 -4.76 18.18
N LEU A 297 -4.05 -3.95 17.23
CA LEU A 297 -3.69 -2.53 17.14
C LEU A 297 -4.11 -1.78 18.40
N THR A 298 -5.29 -2.06 18.94
CA THR A 298 -5.78 -1.43 20.17
C THR A 298 -4.88 -1.76 21.35
N LEU A 299 -4.47 -3.02 21.53
CA LEU A 299 -3.54 -3.41 22.58
C LEU A 299 -2.19 -2.69 22.43
N VAL A 300 -1.62 -2.66 21.22
CA VAL A 300 -0.38 -1.92 20.99
C VAL A 300 -0.54 -0.45 21.35
N LEU A 301 -1.64 0.20 20.95
CA LEU A 301 -1.89 1.60 21.30
C LEU A 301 -2.09 1.83 22.80
N ILE A 302 -2.69 0.90 23.53
CA ILE A 302 -2.83 1.00 24.99
C ILE A 302 -1.45 1.00 25.64
N HIS A 303 -0.61 0.01 25.33
CA HIS A 303 0.68 -0.16 25.99
C HIS A 303 1.75 0.83 25.50
N SER A 304 1.71 1.24 24.24
CA SER A 304 2.69 2.17 23.68
C SER A 304 2.26 3.64 23.77
N VAL A 305 0.97 3.95 23.85
CA VAL A 305 0.49 5.35 23.83
C VAL A 305 -0.32 5.70 25.06
N ALA A 306 -1.37 4.95 25.38
CA ALA A 306 -2.29 5.32 26.45
C ALA A 306 -1.63 5.32 27.84
N ILE A 307 -0.94 4.23 28.19
CA ILE A 307 -0.24 4.08 29.47
C ILE A 307 0.88 5.13 29.60
N PRO A 308 1.85 5.23 28.65
CA PRO A 308 2.91 6.24 28.74
C PRO A 308 2.40 7.68 28.81
N ARG A 309 1.26 7.98 28.17
CA ARG A 309 0.65 9.31 28.24
C ARG A 309 -0.02 9.57 29.58
N ALA A 310 -0.68 8.57 30.17
CA ALA A 310 -1.25 8.68 31.51
C ALA A 310 -0.16 8.87 32.59
N GLU A 311 1.01 8.27 32.38
CA GLU A 311 2.20 8.43 33.22
C GLU A 311 2.96 9.75 32.98
N GLY A 312 2.56 10.53 31.97
CA GLY A 312 3.19 11.82 31.63
C GLY A 312 4.53 11.71 30.90
N VAL A 313 4.92 10.52 30.45
CA VAL A 313 6.19 10.29 29.73
C VAL A 313 6.03 10.38 28.20
N LEU A 314 4.80 10.51 27.70
CA LEU A 314 4.48 10.77 26.30
C LEU A 314 3.59 12.03 26.16
N PRO A 315 3.90 12.98 25.26
CA PRO A 315 3.06 14.16 25.04
C PRO A 315 1.63 13.81 24.61
N ALA A 316 0.66 14.65 25.00
CA ALA A 316 -0.77 14.41 24.78
C ALA A 316 -1.17 14.26 23.30
N ASP A 317 -0.47 14.96 22.39
CA ASP A 317 -0.74 14.93 20.95
C ASP A 317 0.23 14.03 20.16
N SER A 318 1.18 13.38 20.83
CA SER A 318 2.17 12.51 20.15
C SER A 318 1.64 11.10 19.96
N TRP A 319 1.67 10.62 18.72
CA TRP A 319 1.41 9.22 18.37
C TRP A 319 2.69 8.45 18.06
N SER A 320 3.83 9.12 18.03
CA SER A 320 5.15 8.50 17.92
C SER A 320 5.60 8.10 19.31
N SER A 321 5.62 6.80 19.57
CA SER A 321 5.98 6.26 20.88
C SER A 321 7.36 5.60 20.85
N PRO A 322 8.25 5.92 21.81
CA PRO A 322 9.47 5.16 22.04
C PRO A 322 9.25 3.92 22.92
N PHE A 323 8.00 3.63 23.35
CA PHE A 323 7.67 2.57 24.30
C PHE A 323 7.08 1.35 23.57
N PRO A 324 7.88 0.33 23.25
CA PRO A 324 7.39 -0.83 22.50
C PRO A 324 6.48 -1.72 23.35
N THR A 325 5.38 -2.19 22.75
CA THR A 325 4.56 -3.28 23.31
C THR A 325 5.21 -4.62 22.98
N GLN A 326 5.61 -5.37 23.99
CA GLN A 326 6.31 -6.65 23.80
C GLN A 326 5.37 -7.72 23.24
N VAL A 327 5.92 -8.64 22.43
CA VAL A 327 5.15 -9.74 21.83
C VAL A 327 4.52 -10.63 22.90
N GLU A 328 5.27 -10.90 23.97
CA GLU A 328 4.82 -11.70 25.10
C GLU A 328 3.61 -11.06 25.80
N GLU A 329 3.58 -9.72 25.86
CA GLU A 329 2.46 -8.99 26.43
C GLU A 329 1.20 -9.14 25.55
N LEU A 330 1.35 -9.03 24.24
CA LEU A 330 0.26 -9.31 23.30
C LEU A 330 -0.25 -10.75 23.47
N ARG A 331 0.64 -11.73 23.55
CA ARG A 331 0.27 -13.14 23.74
C ARG A 331 -0.48 -13.40 25.04
N ARG A 332 -0.18 -12.65 26.11
CA ARG A 332 -0.88 -12.76 27.41
C ARG A 332 -2.28 -12.15 27.37
N HIS A 333 -2.44 -11.03 26.66
CA HIS A 333 -3.67 -10.25 26.67
C HIS A 333 -4.63 -10.56 25.51
N THR A 334 -4.16 -11.24 24.47
CA THR A 334 -5.02 -11.70 23.38
C THR A 334 -5.56 -13.10 23.66
N MET A 335 -6.85 -13.32 23.39
CA MET A 335 -7.45 -14.67 23.34
C MET A 335 -7.25 -15.36 21.98
N MET A 336 -6.42 -14.79 21.10
CA MET A 336 -6.23 -15.26 19.73
C MET A 336 -5.21 -16.42 19.67
N PRO A 337 -5.40 -17.40 18.75
CA PRO A 337 -4.36 -18.34 18.38
C PRO A 337 -3.09 -17.61 17.91
N ILE A 338 -1.91 -18.18 18.20
CA ILE A 338 -0.61 -17.57 17.86
C ILE A 338 -0.51 -17.26 16.36
N GLY A 339 -0.96 -18.18 15.49
CA GLY A 339 -0.92 -17.99 14.04
C GLY A 339 -1.76 -16.80 13.56
N GLU A 340 -2.91 -16.56 14.20
CA GLU A 340 -3.80 -15.42 13.90
C GLU A 340 -3.19 -14.10 14.38
N LEU A 341 -2.62 -14.08 15.59
CA LEU A 341 -1.89 -12.93 16.13
C LEU A 341 -0.72 -12.53 15.21
N GLU A 342 0.09 -13.51 14.76
CA GLU A 342 1.21 -13.25 13.85
C GLU A 342 0.74 -12.78 12.47
N ALA A 343 -0.40 -13.27 11.98
CA ALA A 343 -1.01 -12.80 10.74
C ALA A 343 -1.48 -11.34 10.86
N ALA A 344 -2.17 -10.99 11.95
CA ALA A 344 -2.64 -9.64 12.22
C ALA A 344 -1.47 -8.64 12.38
N LEU A 345 -0.43 -9.01 13.13
CA LEU A 345 0.79 -8.19 13.27
C LEU A 345 1.48 -7.94 11.93
N ARG A 346 1.55 -8.96 11.08
CA ARG A 346 2.11 -8.84 9.72
C ARG A 346 1.25 -7.92 8.86
N ALA A 347 -0.07 -8.08 8.86
CA ALA A 347 -1.00 -7.23 8.10
C ALA A 347 -0.90 -5.76 8.53
N LEU A 348 -0.90 -5.49 9.84
CA LEU A 348 -0.75 -4.14 10.38
C LEU A 348 0.60 -3.50 10.03
N ARG A 349 1.68 -4.28 10.01
CA ARG A 349 3.00 -3.83 9.56
C ARG A 349 3.02 -3.51 8.08
N HIS A 350 2.44 -4.36 7.24
CA HIS A 350 2.32 -4.09 5.80
C HIS A 350 1.50 -2.83 5.52
N ALA A 351 0.47 -2.58 6.32
CA ALA A 351 -0.32 -1.35 6.25
C ALA A 351 0.43 -0.10 6.78
N GLY A 352 1.60 -0.26 7.41
CA GLY A 352 2.35 0.82 8.05
C GLY A 352 1.68 1.36 9.32
N LEU A 353 0.73 0.62 9.89
CA LEU A 353 0.07 0.94 11.15
C LEU A 353 0.94 0.54 12.35
N LEU A 354 1.82 -0.44 12.20
CA LEU A 354 2.79 -0.85 13.21
C LEU A 354 4.22 -0.83 12.66
N THR A 355 5.15 -0.49 13.54
CA THR A 355 6.59 -0.68 13.32
C THR A 355 7.11 -1.67 14.34
N GLN A 356 7.90 -2.65 13.90
CA GLN A 356 8.60 -3.55 14.80
C GLN A 356 9.93 -2.92 15.21
N VAL A 357 10.16 -2.79 16.51
CA VAL A 357 11.41 -2.32 17.08
C VAL A 357 12.16 -3.52 17.62
N LYS A 358 13.42 -3.69 17.20
CA LYS A 358 14.26 -4.78 17.71
C LYS A 358 14.82 -4.42 19.07
N ALA A 359 14.75 -5.36 20.03
CA ALA A 359 15.31 -5.21 21.36
C ALA A 359 16.50 -6.18 21.54
N GLY A 360 17.61 -5.94 20.84
CA GLY A 360 18.82 -6.75 20.98
C GLY A 360 18.59 -8.25 20.72
N GLU A 361 18.94 -9.10 21.68
CA GLU A 361 18.77 -10.57 21.64
C GLU A 361 17.35 -11.03 22.06
N GLU A 362 16.52 -10.16 22.64
CA GLU A 362 15.16 -10.49 23.06
C GLU A 362 14.14 -10.30 21.93
N ALA A 363 12.95 -10.90 22.11
CA ALA A 363 11.82 -10.64 21.24
C ALA A 363 11.55 -9.13 21.18
N GLY A 364 11.69 -8.54 19.99
CA GLY A 364 11.38 -7.12 19.78
C GLY A 364 9.90 -6.84 20.00
N GLY A 365 9.56 -5.57 20.24
CA GLY A 365 8.17 -5.13 20.42
C GLY A 365 7.64 -4.31 19.25
N TYR A 366 6.42 -3.82 19.40
CA TYR A 366 5.72 -3.03 18.39
C TYR A 366 5.37 -1.63 18.90
N VAL A 367 5.50 -0.65 18.02
CA VAL A 367 5.09 0.75 18.23
C VAL A 367 4.18 1.21 17.09
N PRO A 368 3.44 2.31 17.26
CA PRO A 368 2.66 2.89 16.17
C PRO A 368 3.54 3.20 14.96
N GLY A 369 3.04 2.89 13.77
CA GLY A 369 3.76 3.06 12.52
C GLY A 369 3.54 4.42 11.84
N PRO A 370 4.19 4.63 10.68
CA PRO A 370 4.15 5.88 9.92
C PRO A 370 2.76 6.45 9.60
N GLN A 371 1.74 5.59 9.49
CA GLN A 371 0.37 6.03 9.16
C GLN A 371 -0.23 6.98 10.23
N PHE A 372 0.25 6.94 11.47
CA PHE A 372 -0.24 7.82 12.53
C PHE A 372 0.13 9.29 12.32
N HIS A 373 1.23 9.58 11.61
CA HIS A 373 1.57 10.94 11.22
C HIS A 373 0.54 11.55 10.27
N ARG A 374 -0.11 10.70 9.48
CA ARG A 374 -1.04 11.05 8.40
C ARG A 374 -2.47 11.29 8.89
N LEU A 375 -2.73 11.10 10.18
CA LEU A 375 -4.03 11.42 10.77
C LEU A 375 -4.24 12.93 10.79
N THR A 376 -5.40 13.39 10.29
CA THR A 376 -5.87 14.77 10.44
C THR A 376 -6.06 15.11 11.93
N GLY A 377 -6.14 16.40 12.26
CA GLY A 377 -6.44 16.81 13.63
C GLY A 377 -7.77 16.25 14.15
N ARG A 378 -8.79 16.11 13.30
CA ARG A 378 -10.09 15.51 13.66
C ARG A 378 -9.96 14.00 13.88
N ALA A 379 -9.27 13.29 12.98
CA ALA A 379 -9.03 11.86 13.10
C ALA A 379 -8.22 11.52 14.36
N ARG A 380 -7.17 12.29 14.68
CA ARG A 380 -6.39 12.13 15.93
C ARG A 380 -7.27 12.30 17.17
N ARG A 381 -8.11 13.33 17.22
CA ARG A 381 -9.03 13.54 18.35
C ARG A 381 -10.04 12.40 18.48
N ARG A 382 -10.63 11.94 17.38
CA ARG A 382 -11.55 10.80 17.40
C ARG A 382 -10.86 9.54 17.91
N LEU A 383 -9.68 9.24 17.39
CA LEU A 383 -8.89 8.08 17.82
C LEU A 383 -8.52 8.19 19.30
N GLN A 384 -8.20 9.39 19.78
CA GLN A 384 -7.93 9.62 21.20
C GLN A 384 -9.15 9.33 22.07
N GLU A 385 -10.34 9.77 21.66
CA GLU A 385 -11.58 9.46 22.36
C GLU A 385 -11.84 7.94 22.39
N GLU A 386 -11.65 7.23 21.27
CA GLU A 386 -11.78 5.76 21.24
C GLU A 386 -10.77 5.08 22.18
N LEU A 387 -9.52 5.55 22.20
CA LEU A 387 -8.48 4.97 23.04
C LEU A 387 -8.78 5.17 24.53
N ILE A 388 -9.35 6.32 24.91
CA ILE A 388 -9.84 6.57 26.29
C ILE A 388 -10.95 5.57 26.64
N LEU A 389 -11.91 5.36 25.74
CA LEU A 389 -13.01 4.42 25.95
C LEU A 389 -12.51 2.98 26.08
N ALA A 390 -11.48 2.60 25.31
CA ALA A 390 -10.89 1.27 25.34
C ALA A 390 -10.02 1.02 26.58
N ALA A 391 -9.14 1.97 26.94
CA ALA A 391 -8.18 1.80 28.04
C ALA A 391 -8.82 1.97 29.43
N GLY A 392 -9.86 2.80 29.55
CA GLY A 392 -10.47 3.15 30.83
C GLY A 392 -11.98 3.41 30.71
N PRO A 393 -12.79 2.41 30.36
CA PRO A 393 -14.21 2.58 30.04
C PRO A 393 -15.04 3.15 31.20
N ASN A 394 -14.60 2.95 32.45
CA ASN A 394 -15.30 3.37 33.66
C ASN A 394 -14.74 4.67 34.28
N THR A 395 -13.85 5.36 33.58
CA THR A 395 -13.26 6.61 34.07
C THR A 395 -14.21 7.81 33.88
N PRO A 396 -14.09 8.88 34.69
CA PRO A 396 -14.83 10.13 34.47
C PRO A 396 -14.60 10.72 33.08
N LEU A 397 -13.39 10.57 32.54
CA LEU A 397 -13.03 11.02 31.19
C LEU A 397 -13.82 10.23 30.13
N ALA A 398 -13.94 8.91 30.26
CA ALA A 398 -14.79 8.10 29.38
C ALA A 398 -16.27 8.49 29.47
N ALA A 399 -16.78 8.81 30.66
CA ALA A 399 -18.15 9.32 30.83
C ALA A 399 -18.35 10.65 30.09
N ALA A 400 -17.40 11.58 30.18
CA ALA A 400 -17.44 12.86 29.47
C ALA A 400 -17.40 12.68 27.94
N VAL A 401 -16.58 11.77 27.42
CA VAL A 401 -16.54 11.43 25.99
C VAL A 401 -17.90 10.90 25.52
N ARG A 402 -18.52 9.98 26.27
CA ARG A 402 -19.86 9.45 25.92
C ARG A 402 -20.94 10.54 25.97
N ALA A 403 -20.87 11.45 26.94
CA ALA A 403 -21.82 12.55 27.06
C ALA A 403 -21.73 13.52 25.88
N LYS A 404 -20.53 13.81 25.37
CA LYS A 404 -20.29 14.68 24.21
C LYS A 404 -20.80 14.10 22.88
N ARG A 405 -20.95 12.77 22.79
CA ARG A 405 -21.42 12.06 21.59
C ARG A 405 -22.94 11.89 21.52
N ARG A 406 -23.64 12.10 22.64
CA ARG A 406 -25.10 12.20 22.70
C ARG A 406 -25.52 13.60 22.30
#